data_AF-A0A497RBG8-F1
#
_entry.id   AF-A0A497RBG8-F1
#
_cell.length_a   1.000
_cell.length_b   1.000
_cell.length_c   1.000
_cell.angle_alpha   90.00
_cell.angle_beta   90.00
_cell.angle_gamma   90.00
#
_symmetry.space_group_name_H-M   'P 1'
#
loop_
_entity.id
_entity.type
_entity.pdbx_description
1 polymer ?
#
loop_
_entity_poly.entity_id
_entity_poly.type
_entity_poly.pdbx_seq_one_letter_code
_entity_poly.pdbx_strand_id
1 'polypeptide(L)'
;NMTASLLNKEEVEMKYVIYAIGRAAKNIKDAYPNPIEKLKPLLNHENPEIRGYAAWALLKLGVVNDLKHLKDDNNEIVIYKGNLKKLKIKDIVIKALNSRK
;
A
#
# COMPACT_ATOMS: atom_id res chain seq x y z
N ASN A 1 1.87 -3.78 16.91
CA ASN A 1 1.39 -4.82 15.98
C ASN A 1 2.59 -5.44 15.28
N MET A 2 2.71 -6.76 15.38
CA MET A 2 3.85 -7.54 14.87
C MET A 2 4.10 -7.34 13.37
N THR A 3 3.06 -7.12 12.57
CA THR A 3 3.18 -6.97 11.11
C THR A 3 3.88 -5.66 10.74
N ALA A 4 3.58 -4.54 11.42
CA ALA A 4 4.21 -3.25 11.12
C ALA A 4 5.71 -3.23 11.45
N SER A 5 6.15 -4.01 12.44
CA SER A 5 7.58 -4.14 12.78
C SER A 5 8.39 -4.95 11.76
N LEU A 6 7.76 -5.75 10.89
CA LEU A 6 8.46 -6.55 9.89
C LEU A 6 8.95 -5.72 8.69
N LEU A 7 8.50 -4.47 8.54
CA LEU A 7 8.94 -3.60 7.43
C LEU A 7 10.45 -3.33 7.44
N ASN A 8 11.13 -3.50 8.57
CA ASN A 8 12.56 -3.28 8.72
C ASN A 8 13.37 -4.59 8.78
N LYS A 9 12.76 -5.75 8.50
CA LYS A 9 13.45 -7.05 8.54
C LYS A 9 13.75 -7.54 7.12
N GLU A 10 15.03 -7.78 6.85
CA GLU A 10 15.54 -8.20 5.54
C GLU A 10 15.03 -9.58 5.10
N GLU A 11 14.74 -10.47 6.05
CA GLU A 11 14.28 -11.84 5.81
C GLU A 11 12.84 -11.94 5.25
N VAL A 12 12.06 -10.85 5.31
CA VAL A 12 10.67 -10.84 4.85
C VAL A 12 10.56 -9.91 3.66
N GLU A 13 10.12 -10.43 2.52
CA GLU A 13 9.87 -9.58 1.35
C GLU A 13 8.87 -8.48 1.73
N MET A 14 9.35 -7.24 1.68
CA MET A 14 8.65 -6.06 2.17
C MET A 14 7.26 -5.91 1.56
N LYS A 15 7.07 -6.31 0.28
CA LYS A 15 5.75 -6.29 -0.38
C LYS A 15 4.69 -7.12 0.33
N TYR A 16 5.05 -8.27 0.91
CA TYR A 16 4.10 -9.12 1.65
C TYR A 16 3.74 -8.51 3.01
N VAL A 17 4.68 -7.82 3.65
CA VAL A 17 4.41 -7.07 4.87
C VAL A 17 3.41 -5.94 4.58
N ILE A 18 3.66 -5.14 3.54
CA ILE A 18 2.76 -4.05 3.12
C ILE A 18 1.37 -4.61 2.76
N TYR A 19 1.33 -5.74 2.06
CA TYR A 19 0.09 -6.44 1.74
C TYR A 19 -0.69 -6.84 3.00
N ALA A 20 -0.01 -7.45 3.97
CA ALA A 20 -0.63 -7.87 5.23
C ALA A 20 -1.20 -6.66 5.99
N ILE A 21 -0.49 -5.54 6.02
CA ILE A 21 -0.98 -4.27 6.61
C ILE A 21 -2.27 -3.82 5.90
N GLY A 22 -2.29 -3.77 4.56
CA GLY A 22 -3.49 -3.38 3.81
C GLY A 22 -4.67 -4.34 4.00
N ARG A 23 -4.43 -5.64 4.18
CA ARG A 23 -5.48 -6.64 4.49
C ARG A 23 -6.04 -6.46 5.90
N ALA A 24 -5.19 -6.11 6.85
CA ALA A 24 -5.56 -5.92 8.25
C ALA A 24 -6.05 -4.50 8.55
N ALA A 25 -6.10 -3.59 7.57
CA ALA A 25 -6.31 -2.16 7.76
C ALA A 25 -7.46 -1.77 8.70
N LYS A 26 -8.60 -2.48 8.64
CA LYS A 26 -9.75 -2.24 9.54
C LYS A 26 -9.42 -2.41 11.03
N ASN A 27 -8.45 -3.28 11.35
CA ASN A 27 -8.12 -3.69 12.70
C ASN A 27 -6.82 -3.04 13.23
N ILE A 28 -6.04 -2.40 12.35
CA ILE A 28 -4.69 -1.93 12.69
C ILE A 28 -4.46 -0.45 12.43
N LYS A 29 -5.49 0.29 12.00
CA LYS A 29 -5.36 1.71 11.66
C LYS A 29 -4.72 2.52 12.79
N ASP A 30 -5.07 2.20 14.03
CA ASP A 30 -4.58 2.87 15.25
C ASP A 30 -3.51 2.05 15.99
N ALA A 31 -2.90 1.06 15.32
CA ALA A 31 -1.86 0.22 15.92
C ALA A 31 -0.51 0.96 16.03
N TYR A 32 0.29 0.58 17.03
CA TYR A 32 1.68 1.02 17.16
C TYR A 32 2.67 -0.05 16.65
N PRO A 33 3.72 0.30 15.89
CA PRO A 33 3.97 1.61 15.28
C PRO A 33 2.90 1.96 14.23
N ASN A 34 2.65 3.26 14.03
CA ASN A 34 1.62 3.77 13.15
C ASN A 34 1.85 3.26 11.71
N PRO A 35 0.96 2.42 11.15
CA PRO A 35 1.16 1.86 9.82
C PRO A 35 1.12 2.93 8.73
N ILE A 36 0.38 4.02 8.92
CA ILE A 36 0.31 5.11 7.93
C ILE A 36 1.68 5.79 7.82
N GLU A 37 2.30 6.14 8.95
CA GLU A 37 3.63 6.77 8.97
C GLU A 37 4.71 5.85 8.37
N LYS A 38 4.62 4.54 8.61
CA LYS A 38 5.56 3.59 8.03
C LYS A 38 5.37 3.37 6.53
N LEU A 39 4.14 3.47 6.02
CA LEU A 39 3.85 3.25 4.61
C LEU A 39 4.07 4.49 3.73
N LYS A 40 3.90 5.71 4.26
CA LYS A 40 4.03 6.95 3.46
C LYS A 40 5.36 7.07 2.72
N PRO A 41 6.54 6.82 3.31
CA PRO A 41 7.82 6.91 2.60
C PRO A 41 7.93 5.92 1.43
N LEU A 42 7.26 4.77 1.53
CA LEU A 42 7.30 3.72 0.51
C LEU A 42 6.58 4.11 -0.78
N LEU A 43 5.79 5.19 -0.78
CA LEU A 43 5.22 5.77 -2.00
C LEU A 43 6.28 6.34 -2.96
N ASN A 44 7.53 6.53 -2.50
CA ASN A 44 8.65 7.01 -3.30
C ASN A 44 9.74 5.94 -3.50
N HIS A 45 9.49 4.70 -3.11
CA HIS A 45 10.45 3.61 -3.25
C HIS A 45 10.81 3.35 -4.72
N GLU A 46 12.04 2.96 -5.05
CA GLU A 46 12.45 2.72 -6.45
C GLU A 46 11.72 1.55 -7.11
N ASN A 47 11.50 0.47 -6.35
CA ASN A 47 10.75 -0.70 -6.79
C ASN A 47 9.24 -0.37 -6.93
N PRO A 48 8.66 -0.51 -8.14
CA PRO A 48 7.25 -0.22 -8.39
C PRO A 48 6.30 -1.14 -7.63
N GLU A 49 6.67 -2.39 -7.35
CA GLU A 49 5.84 -3.26 -6.51
C GLU A 49 5.67 -2.63 -5.12
N ILE A 50 6.76 -2.17 -4.50
CA ILE A 50 6.71 -1.55 -3.16
C ILE A 50 5.82 -0.31 -3.16
N ARG A 51 5.99 0.61 -4.13
CA ARG A 51 5.12 1.80 -4.24
C ARG A 51 3.66 1.42 -4.44
N GLY A 52 3.38 0.47 -5.33
CA GLY A 52 2.04 0.04 -5.67
C GLY A 52 1.31 -0.65 -4.52
N TYR A 53 2.02 -1.52 -3.79
CA TYR A 53 1.51 -2.14 -2.58
C TYR A 53 1.27 -1.10 -1.47
N ALA A 54 2.17 -0.13 -1.31
CA ALA A 54 2.02 0.95 -0.33
C ALA A 54 0.79 1.82 -0.63
N ALA A 55 0.62 2.22 -1.90
CA ALA A 55 -0.56 2.96 -2.34
C ALA A 55 -1.86 2.19 -2.09
N TRP A 56 -1.87 0.89 -2.39
CA TRP A 56 -3.02 0.03 -2.10
C TRP A 56 -3.31 -0.09 -0.60
N ALA A 57 -2.29 -0.29 0.23
CA ALA A 57 -2.45 -0.42 1.68
C ALA A 57 -2.92 0.89 2.32
N LEU A 58 -2.36 2.03 1.91
CA LEU A 58 -2.79 3.36 2.36
C LEU A 58 -4.24 3.66 1.97
N LEU A 59 -4.66 3.28 0.75
CA LEU A 59 -6.07 3.34 0.36
C LEU A 59 -6.96 2.53 1.31
N LYS A 60 -6.54 1.32 1.70
CA LYS A 60 -7.27 0.48 2.66
C LYS A 60 -7.35 1.07 4.06
N LEU A 61 -6.34 1.83 4.46
CA LEU A 61 -6.29 2.60 5.71
C LEU A 61 -7.07 3.93 5.63
N GLY A 62 -7.62 4.28 4.47
CA GLY A 62 -8.32 5.54 4.27
C GLY A 62 -7.38 6.74 4.13
N VAL A 63 -6.22 6.55 3.51
CA VAL A 63 -5.25 7.62 3.24
C VAL A 63 -5.15 7.80 1.72
N VAL A 64 -5.75 8.88 1.22
CA VAL A 64 -5.90 9.12 -0.23
C VAL A 64 -5.11 10.35 -0.71
N ASN A 65 -4.97 11.36 0.14
CA ASN A 65 -4.35 12.63 -0.25
C ASN A 65 -2.88 12.47 -0.64
N ASP A 66 -2.17 11.54 -0.01
CA ASP A 66 -0.75 11.26 -0.28
C ASP A 66 -0.54 10.48 -1.60
N LEU A 67 -1.59 10.02 -2.28
CA LEU A 67 -1.47 9.16 -3.47
C LEU A 67 -1.36 9.94 -4.79
N LYS A 68 -1.58 11.26 -4.77
CA LYS A 68 -1.76 12.08 -5.99
C LYS A 68 -0.57 12.05 -6.94
N HIS A 69 0.66 11.94 -6.44
CA HIS A 69 1.86 11.93 -7.29
C HIS A 69 2.01 10.64 -8.10
N LEU A 70 1.30 9.57 -7.73
CA LEU A 70 1.31 8.30 -8.45
C LEU A 70 0.22 8.20 -9.54
N LYS A 71 -0.50 9.30 -9.82
CA LYS A 71 -1.61 9.31 -10.81
C LYS A 71 -1.17 8.96 -12.24
N ASP A 72 0.11 9.12 -12.54
CA ASP A 72 0.69 8.86 -13.86
C ASP A 72 1.61 7.62 -13.85
N ASP A 73 1.73 6.90 -12.73
CA ASP A 73 2.57 5.70 -12.62
C ASP A 73 1.91 4.52 -13.35
N ASN A 74 2.49 4.15 -14.51
CA ASN A 74 1.99 3.10 -15.39
C ASN A 74 2.53 1.70 -15.06
N ASN A 75 3.38 1.56 -14.04
CA ASN A 75 3.92 0.25 -13.67
C ASN A 75 2.79 -0.70 -13.24
N GLU A 76 2.96 -1.98 -13.57
CA GLU A 76 2.03 -3.02 -13.23
C GLU A 76 2.47 -3.75 -11.96
N ILE A 77 1.51 -4.07 -11.11
CA ILE A 77 1.72 -4.88 -9.92
C ILE A 77 0.70 -6.02 -9.90
N VAL A 78 1.04 -7.12 -9.25
CA VAL A 78 0.11 -8.22 -9.00
C VAL A 78 -0.32 -8.14 -7.54
N ILE A 79 -1.63 -8.05 -7.27
CA ILE A 79 -2.20 -8.09 -5.92
C ILE A 79 -3.16 -9.29 -5.82
N TYR A 80 -3.06 -10.06 -4.74
CA TYR A 80 -4.02 -11.12 -4.42
C TYR A 80 -5.29 -10.55 -3.76
N LYS A 81 -6.47 -10.83 -4.34
CA LYS A 81 -7.80 -10.45 -3.80
C LYS A 81 -8.78 -11.63 -3.90
N GLY A 82 -8.36 -12.81 -3.44
CA GLY A 82 -9.07 -14.09 -3.70
C GLY A 82 -8.57 -14.77 -4.98
N ASN A 83 -8.13 -13.98 -5.95
CA ASN A 83 -7.32 -14.38 -7.10
C ASN A 83 -6.21 -13.36 -7.35
N LEU A 84 -5.19 -13.75 -8.13
CA LEU A 84 -4.15 -12.84 -8.59
C LEU A 84 -4.76 -11.85 -9.60
N LYS A 85 -4.58 -10.55 -9.34
CA LYS A 85 -5.03 -9.47 -10.22
C LYS A 85 -3.83 -8.60 -10.59
N LYS A 86 -3.60 -8.46 -11.88
CA LYS A 86 -2.66 -7.49 -12.45
C LYS A 86 -3.34 -6.13 -12.53
N LEU A 87 -2.71 -5.08 -12.00
CA LEU A 87 -3.25 -3.73 -11.90
C LEU A 87 -2.15 -2.72 -12.22
N LYS A 88 -2.48 -1.59 -12.86
CA LYS A 88 -1.57 -0.45 -12.93
C LYS A 88 -1.68 0.39 -11.65
N ILE A 89 -0.57 0.95 -11.21
CA ILE A 89 -0.54 1.80 -10.01
C ILE A 89 -1.49 2.99 -10.17
N LYS A 90 -1.48 3.67 -11.31
CA LYS A 90 -2.43 4.76 -11.60
C LYS A 90 -3.90 4.36 -11.45
N ASP A 91 -4.28 3.13 -11.79
CA ASP A 91 -5.68 2.68 -11.72
C ASP A 91 -6.11 2.53 -10.25
N ILE A 92 -5.18 2.13 -9.38
CA ILE A 92 -5.40 2.08 -7.92
C ILE A 92 -5.61 3.50 -7.39
N VAL A 93 -4.79 4.45 -7.81
CA VAL A 93 -4.83 5.85 -7.38
C VAL A 93 -6.08 6.57 -7.88
N ILE A 94 -6.42 6.42 -9.16
CA ILE A 94 -7.63 7.01 -9.75
C ILE A 94 -8.87 6.49 -9.05
N LYS A 95 -8.94 5.17 -8.79
CA LYS A 95 -10.04 4.58 -8.02
C LYS A 95 -10.13 5.18 -6.61
N ALA A 96 -8.99 5.35 -5.93
CA ALA A 96 -8.93 5.96 -4.61
C ALA A 96 -9.50 7.39 -4.59
N LEU A 97 -9.07 8.22 -5.55
CA LEU A 97 -9.47 9.61 -5.67
C LEU A 97 -10.97 9.75 -6.00
N ASN A 98 -11.51 8.83 -6.79
CA ASN A 98 -12.93 8.84 -7.18
C ASN A 98 -13.87 8.29 -6.10
N SER A 99 -13.38 7.47 -5.16
CA SER A 99 -14.22 6.85 -4.11
C SER A 99 -14.57 7.81 -2.96
N ARG A 100 -14.17 9.09 -3.04
CA ARG A 100 -14.38 10.14 -2.02
C ARG A 100 -15.19 11.35 -2.52
N LYS A 101 -15.64 11.31 -3.77
CA LYS A 101 -16.64 12.24 -4.31
C LYS A 101 -18.02 11.65 -4.07
#